data_AF-A0A828N606-F1
#
_entry.id   AF-A0A828N606-F1
#
_cell.length_a   1.000
_cell.length_b   1.000
_cell.length_c   1.000
_cell.angle_alpha   90.00
_cell.angle_beta   90.00
_cell.angle_gamma   90.00
#
_symmetry.space_group_name_H-M   'P 1'
#
loop_
_entity.id
_entity.type
_entity.pdbx_description
1 polymer ?
#
loop_
_entity_poly.entity_id
_entity_poly.type
_entity_poly.pdbx_seq_one_letter_code
_entity_poly.pdbx_strand_id
1 'polypeptide(L)' 'VCNQHKSGNLVPYRVELISRIGQEAVDEIESNHNRHRWTVEECKAIKAEYQQKLKDLRNSRSEAA' A
#
# COMPACT_ATOMS: atom_id res chain seq x y z
N VAL A 1 1.07 9.20 -44.13
CA VAL A 1 0.25 9.79 -43.04
C VAL A 1 0.96 9.51 -41.73
N CYS A 2 1.15 10.52 -40.88
CA CYS A 2 1.84 10.37 -39.60
C CYS A 2 0.90 9.74 -38.53
N ASN A 3 1.44 8.90 -37.63
CA ASN A 3 0.73 8.26 -36.51
C ASN A 3 -0.49 7.39 -36.88
N GLN A 4 -0.41 6.63 -37.98
CA GLN A 4 -1.50 5.76 -38.44
C GLN A 4 -1.89 4.66 -37.42
N HIS A 5 -0.93 4.20 -36.62
CA HIS A 5 -1.14 3.13 -35.64
C HIS A 5 -1.40 3.62 -34.21
N LYS A 6 -1.54 4.95 -34.00
CA LYS A 6 -1.93 5.53 -32.71
C LYS A 6 -1.07 5.07 -31.53
N SER A 7 0.22 4.84 -31.73
CA SER A 7 1.13 4.25 -30.74
C SER A 7 1.29 5.07 -29.45
N GLY A 8 0.94 6.36 -29.48
CA GLY A 8 0.90 7.25 -28.31
C GLY A 8 -0.51 7.68 -27.87
N ASN A 9 -1.57 6.97 -28.28
CA ASN A 9 -2.93 7.38 -27.96
C ASN A 9 -3.29 7.04 -26.52
N LEU A 10 -3.26 8.06 -25.65
CA LEU A 10 -3.54 7.92 -24.22
C LEU A 10 -5.04 7.72 -23.92
N VAL A 11 -5.92 8.26 -24.76
CA VAL A 11 -7.38 8.24 -24.52
C VAL A 11 -7.94 6.83 -24.33
N PRO A 12 -7.65 5.83 -25.20
CA PRO A 12 -8.13 4.46 -25.00
C PRO A 12 -7.23 3.61 -24.10
N TYR A 13 -6.06 4.12 -23.68
CA TYR A 13 -5.01 3.32 -23.06
C TYR A 13 -5.50 2.54 -21.84
N ARG A 14 -6.25 3.19 -20.94
CA ARG A 14 -6.81 2.54 -19.75
C ARG A 14 -7.78 1.41 -20.10
N VAL A 15 -8.66 1.62 -21.08
CA VAL A 15 -9.68 0.62 -21.50
C VAL A 15 -9.00 -0.58 -22.17
N GLU A 16 -8.01 -0.35 -23.02
CA GLU A 16 -7.22 -1.43 -23.61
C GLU A 16 -6.40 -2.18 -22.57
N LEU A 17 -5.89 -1.49 -21.55
CA LEU A 17 -5.16 -2.11 -20.45
C LEU A 17 -6.07 -3.04 -19.64
N ILE A 18 -7.28 -2.59 -19.28
CA ILE A 18 -8.30 -3.44 -18.63
C ILE A 18 -8.60 -4.67 -19.49
N SER A 19 -8.74 -4.53 -20.80
CA SER A 19 -8.99 -5.66 -21.71
C SER A 19 -7.84 -6.67 -21.77
N ARG A 20 -6.60 -6.26 -21.49
CA ARG A 20 -5.41 -7.12 -21.59
C ARG A 20 -5.06 -7.80 -20.27
N ILE A 21 -5.15 -7.06 -19.16
CA ILE A 21 -4.67 -7.53 -17.83
C ILE A 21 -5.77 -7.62 -16.78
N GLY A 22 -7.01 -7.23 -17.09
CA GLY A 22 -8.14 -7.24 -16.18
C GLY A 22 -8.24 -5.97 -15.32
N GLN A 23 -9.43 -5.74 -14.75
CA GLN A 23 -9.73 -4.57 -13.93
C GLN A 23 -8.91 -4.54 -12.64
N GLU A 24 -8.80 -5.66 -11.93
CA GLU A 24 -8.07 -5.77 -10.67
C GLU A 24 -6.59 -5.38 -10.81
N ALA A 25 -5.93 -5.85 -11.87
CA ALA A 25 -4.53 -5.50 -12.12
C ALA A 25 -4.34 -4.01 -12.49
N VAL A 26 -5.32 -3.40 -13.18
CA VAL A 26 -5.30 -1.96 -13.47
C VAL A 26 -5.52 -1.15 -12.20
N ASP A 27 -6.47 -1.55 -11.37
CA ASP A 27 -6.74 -0.88 -10.10
C ASP A 27 -5.53 -0.96 -9.15
N GLU A 28 -4.81 -2.09 -9.13
CA GLU A 28 -3.55 -2.23 -8.39
C GLU A 28 -2.49 -1.26 -8.91
N ILE A 29 -2.27 -1.18 -10.23
CA ILE A 29 -1.29 -0.24 -10.84
C ILE A 29 -1.66 1.23 -10.57
N GLU A 30 -2.95 1.56 -10.60
CA GLU A 30 -3.47 2.90 -10.34
C GLU A 30 -3.63 3.21 -8.84
N SER A 31 -3.32 2.25 -7.97
CA SER A 31 -3.44 2.40 -6.52
C SER A 31 -2.42 3.39 -5.95
N ASN A 32 -2.63 3.77 -4.68
CA ASN A 32 -1.69 4.65 -3.98
C ASN A 32 -0.46 3.86 -3.50
N HIS A 33 0.64 4.01 -4.23
CA HIS A 33 1.94 3.40 -3.92
C HIS A 33 2.84 4.30 -3.05
N ASN A 34 2.28 5.32 -2.40
CA ASN A 34 3.08 6.22 -1.56
C ASN A 34 3.68 5.44 -0.39
N ARG A 35 5.02 5.40 -0.36
CA ARG A 35 5.76 4.85 0.77
C ARG A 35 5.84 5.91 1.86
N HIS A 36 5.30 5.61 3.03
CA HIS A 36 5.52 6.44 4.22
C HIS A 36 7.00 6.43 4.59
N ARG A 37 7.62 7.61 4.67
CA ARG A 37 9.01 7.76 5.09
C ARG A 37 9.05 7.90 6.61
N TRP A 38 9.15 6.76 7.28
CA TRP A 38 9.26 6.67 8.72
C TRP A 38 10.42 7.52 9.27
N THR A 39 10.12 8.37 10.25
CA THR A 39 11.15 9.07 11.01
C THR A 39 11.68 8.17 12.13
N VAL A 40 12.82 8.55 12.71
CA VAL A 40 13.41 7.81 13.83
C VAL A 40 12.51 7.92 15.07
N GLU A 41 11.87 9.06 15.26
CA GLU A 41 10.94 9.37 16.35
C GLU A 41 9.68 8.50 16.27
N GLU A 42 9.09 8.39 15.08
CA GLU A 42 7.93 7.52 14.82
C GLU A 42 8.27 6.06 15.11
N CYS A 43 9.40 5.57 14.61
CA CYS A 43 9.86 4.20 14.88
C CYS A 43 10.05 3.94 16.39
N LYS A 44 10.60 4.91 17.13
CA LYS A 44 10.76 4.82 18.59
C LYS A 44 9.41 4.82 19.30
N ALA A 45 8.47 5.64 18.87
CA ALA A 45 7.11 5.70 19.43
C ALA A 45 6.37 4.36 19.24
N ILE A 46 6.40 3.80 18.03
CA ILE A 46 5.82 2.49 17.72
C ILE A 46 6.45 1.41 18.61
N LYS A 47 7.77 1.39 18.72
CA LYS A 47 8.47 0.43 19.58
C LYS A 47 8.02 0.53 21.04
N ALA A 48 7.93 1.74 21.58
CA ALA A 48 7.52 1.97 22.97
C ALA A 48 6.06 1.53 23.20
N GLU A 49 5.15 1.86 22.28
CA GLU A 49 3.75 1.46 22.34
C GLU A 49 3.60 -0.06 22.42
N TYR A 50 4.28 -0.80 21.56
CA TYR A 50 4.18 -2.27 21.55
C TYR A 50 4.90 -2.93 22.73
N GLN A 51 5.96 -2.32 23.26
CA GLN A 51 6.58 -2.78 24.50
C GLN A 51 5.63 -2.63 25.69
N GLN A 52 4.89 -1.51 25.76
CA GLN A 52 3.90 -1.30 26.80
C GLN A 52 2.74 -2.29 26.67
N LYS A 53 2.17 -2.43 25.47
CA LYS A 53 1.11 -3.44 25.18
C LYS A 53 1.54 -4.85 25.59
N LEU A 54 2.80 -5.22 25.34
CA LEU A 54 3.33 -6.52 25.72
C LEU A 54 3.43 -6.68 27.24
N LYS A 55 3.87 -5.64 27.96
CA LYS A 55 3.93 -5.65 29.42
C LYS A 55 2.53 -5.80 30.03
N ASP A 56 1.57 -5.03 29.53
CA ASP A 56 0.17 -5.07 29.99
C ASP A 56 -0.44 -6.45 29.73
N LEU A 57 -0.17 -7.04 28.57
CA LEU A 57 -0.60 -8.40 28.23
C LEU A 57 0.02 -9.48 29.14
N ARG A 58 1.27 -9.29 29.60
CA ARG A 58 1.92 -10.24 30.53
C ARG A 58 1.37 -10.10 31.94
N ASN A 59 1.15 -8.88 32.41
CA ASN A 59 0.57 -8.61 33.71
C ASN A 59 -0.86 -9.16 33.80
N SER A 60 -1.69 -8.92 32.80
CA SER A 60 -3.06 -9.45 32.79
C SER A 60 -3.10 -10.98 32.79
N ARG A 61 -2.14 -11.64 32.13
CA ARG A 61 -2.00 -13.11 32.18
C ARG A 61 -1.53 -13.62 33.53
N SER A 62 -0.68 -12.88 34.24
CA SER A 62 -0.23 -13.27 35.59
C SER A 62 -1.27 -12.99 36.66
N GLU A 63 -2.12 -11.97 36.49
CA GLU A 63 -3.22 -11.66 37.42
C GLU A 63 -4.40 -12.64 37.29
N ALA A 64 -4.54 -13.27 36.11
CA ALA A 64 -5.57 -14.28 35.85
C ALA A 64 -5.17 -15.72 36.26
N ALA A 65 -3.93 -15.94 36.68
CA ALA A 65 -3.36 -17.23 37.08
C ALA A 65 -3.19 -17.32 38.60
#